data_AF-A0A1W5ZYX8-F1
#
_entry.id   AF-A0A1W5ZYX8-F1
#
_cell.length_a   1.000
_cell.length_b   1.000
_cell.length_c   1.000
_cell.angle_alpha   90.00
_cell.angle_beta   90.00
_cell.angle_gamma   90.00
#
_symmetry.space_group_name_H-M   'P 1'
#
loop_
_entity.id
_entity.type
_entity.pdbx_description
1 polymer ?
#
loop_
_entity_poly.entity_id
_entity_poly.type
_entity_poly.pdbx_seq_one_letter_code
_entity_poly.pdbx_strand_id
1 'polypeptide(L)'
;MKTISKPIEQMETIDEVIGKMTQRIQNLEKKEDYRAIFQRVYLLMTQEMQRRLESGFFEDPIWMERVLVGFARYYFKASTAYETGESCP
;
A
#
# COMPACT_ATOMS: atom_id res chain seq x y z
N MET A 1 -2.40 26.23 -16.10
CA MET A 1 -2.32 24.76 -16.27
C MET A 1 -2.40 24.13 -14.90
N LYS A 2 -3.53 23.54 -14.54
CA LYS A 2 -3.67 22.80 -13.28
C LYS A 2 -3.05 21.43 -13.49
N THR A 3 -1.98 21.13 -12.76
CA THR A 3 -1.36 19.82 -12.69
C THR A 3 -2.44 18.84 -12.26
N ILE A 4 -2.87 17.98 -13.17
CA ILE A 4 -3.78 16.87 -12.85
C ILE A 4 -2.92 15.91 -12.03
N SER A 5 -2.91 16.09 -10.70
CA SER A 5 -2.40 15.05 -9.82
C SER A 5 -3.28 13.84 -10.08
N LYS A 6 -2.71 12.83 -10.72
CA LYS A 6 -3.33 11.51 -10.85
C LYS A 6 -3.88 11.16 -9.47
N PRO A 7 -5.19 10.87 -9.31
CA PRO A 7 -5.72 10.56 -7.99
C PRO A 7 -4.86 9.42 -7.46
N ILE A 8 -4.25 9.64 -6.30
CA ILE A 8 -3.85 8.49 -5.48
C ILE A 8 -5.15 7.71 -5.37
N GLU A 9 -5.18 6.53 -5.98
CA GLU A 9 -6.34 5.63 -5.95
C GLU A 9 -6.88 5.67 -4.52
N GLN A 10 -8.13 6.13 -4.39
CA GLN A 10 -8.81 6.30 -3.10
C GLN A 10 -9.04 4.90 -2.54
N MET A 11 -7.98 4.30 -2.02
CA MET A 11 -8.09 3.11 -1.20
C MET A 11 -8.66 3.56 0.13
N GLU A 12 -9.73 2.90 0.51
CA GLU A 12 -10.50 3.13 1.73
C GLU A 12 -10.48 1.89 2.64
N THR A 13 -10.13 0.71 2.11
CA THR A 13 -10.08 -0.55 2.87
C THR A 13 -8.72 -1.24 2.81
N ILE A 14 -8.44 -2.11 3.79
CA ILE A 14 -7.21 -2.90 3.81
C ILE A 14 -7.15 -3.94 2.68
N ASP A 15 -8.30 -4.42 2.21
CA ASP A 15 -8.41 -5.35 1.08
C ASP A 15 -7.92 -4.71 -0.23
N GLU A 16 -8.30 -3.47 -0.48
CA GLU A 16 -7.84 -2.73 -1.66
C GLU A 16 -6.32 -2.52 -1.62
N VAL A 17 -5.78 -2.23 -0.42
CA VAL A 17 -4.33 -2.12 -0.20
C VAL A 17 -3.64 -3.45 -0.51
N ILE A 18 -4.13 -4.57 0.01
CA ILE A 18 -3.59 -5.91 -0.25
C ILE A 18 -3.63 -6.24 -1.75
N GLY A 19 -4.74 -5.93 -2.43
CA GLY A 19 -4.89 -6.08 -3.86
C GLY A 19 -3.84 -5.27 -4.62
N LYS A 20 -3.64 -4.00 -4.24
CA LYS A 20 -2.63 -3.12 -4.85
C LYS A 20 -1.21 -3.62 -4.65
N MET A 21 -0.86 -4.06 -3.44
CA MET A 21 0.46 -4.64 -3.16
C MET A 21 0.71 -5.89 -3.99
N THR A 22 -0.28 -6.77 -4.09
CA THR A 22 -0.20 -8.00 -4.89
C THR A 22 0.05 -7.68 -6.36
N GLN A 23 -0.69 -6.71 -6.92
CA GLN A 23 -0.48 -6.24 -8.29
C GLN A 23 0.93 -5.67 -8.49
N ARG A 24 1.45 -4.87 -7.55
CA ARG A 24 2.81 -4.31 -7.63
C ARG A 24 3.87 -5.41 -7.59
N ILE A 25 3.73 -6.41 -6.72
CA ILE A 25 4.65 -7.56 -6.64
C ILE A 25 4.70 -8.27 -8.00
N GLN A 26 3.55 -8.61 -8.58
CA GLN A 26 3.50 -9.27 -9.89
C GLN A 26 4.21 -8.46 -10.98
N ASN A 27 4.06 -7.14 -10.98
CA ASN A 27 4.75 -6.26 -11.94
C ASN A 27 6.26 -6.19 -11.72
N LEU A 28 6.72 -6.23 -10.47
CA LEU A 28 8.14 -6.24 -10.12
C LEU A 28 8.79 -7.59 -10.44
N GLU A 29 8.12 -8.70 -10.12
CA GLU A 29 8.57 -10.05 -10.44
C GLU A 29 8.73 -10.26 -11.96
N LYS A 30 7.79 -9.76 -12.77
CA LYS A 30 7.89 -9.77 -14.24
C LYS A 30 9.10 -9.00 -14.79
N LYS A 31 9.63 -8.06 -14.01
CA LYS A 31 10.80 -7.24 -14.37
C LYS A 31 12.08 -7.75 -13.70
N GLU A 32 12.02 -8.88 -12.98
CA GLU A 32 13.13 -9.41 -12.17
C GLU A 32 13.68 -8.36 -11.18
N ASP A 33 12.78 -7.50 -10.68
CA ASP A 33 13.14 -6.38 -9.81
C ASP A 33 13.18 -6.83 -8.34
N TYR A 34 14.34 -6.66 -7.71
CA TYR A 34 14.59 -7.07 -6.32
C TYR A 34 13.66 -6.40 -5.31
N ARG A 35 13.05 -5.26 -5.65
CA ARG A 35 12.06 -4.57 -4.81
C ARG A 35 10.82 -5.43 -4.57
N ALA A 36 10.56 -6.46 -5.40
CA ALA A 36 9.53 -7.46 -5.15
C ALA A 36 9.68 -8.12 -3.77
N ILE A 37 10.92 -8.34 -3.30
CA ILE A 37 11.19 -8.94 -1.99
C ILE A 37 10.70 -8.03 -0.87
N PHE A 38 11.06 -6.74 -0.93
CA PHE A 38 10.61 -5.75 0.05
C PHE A 38 9.08 -5.62 0.06
N GLN A 39 8.48 -5.53 -1.14
CA GLN A 39 7.03 -5.43 -1.28
C GLN A 39 6.31 -6.68 -0.72
N ARG A 40 6.89 -7.88 -0.86
CA ARG A 40 6.36 -9.12 -0.26
C ARG A 40 6.35 -9.09 1.26
N VAL A 41 7.43 -8.63 1.89
CA VAL A 41 7.47 -8.48 3.35
C VAL A 41 6.39 -7.51 3.82
N TYR A 42 6.21 -6.41 3.09
CA TYR A 42 5.18 -5.43 3.44
C TYR A 42 3.75 -5.99 3.26
N LEU A 43 3.52 -6.81 2.22
CA LEU A 43 2.25 -7.53 2.03
C LEU A 43 1.96 -8.48 3.20
N LEU A 44 2.94 -9.26 3.64
CA LEU A 44 2.77 -10.19 4.77
C LEU A 44 2.35 -9.46 6.05
N MET A 45 2.98 -8.32 6.34
CA MET A 45 2.63 -7.47 7.48
C MET A 45 1.22 -6.92 7.37
N THR A 46 0.83 -6.46 6.17
CA THR A 46 -0.52 -5.92 5.91
C THR A 46 -1.60 -6.98 6.09
N GLN A 47 -1.37 -8.19 5.60
CA GLN A 47 -2.30 -9.32 5.78
C GLN A 47 -2.43 -9.72 7.25
N GLU A 48 -1.35 -9.63 8.04
CA GLU A 48 -1.41 -9.83 9.49
C GLU A 48 -2.25 -8.76 10.17
N MET A 49 -2.16 -7.50 9.75
CA MET A 49 -3.02 -6.44 10.27
C MET A 49 -4.49 -6.68 9.93
N GLN A 50 -4.82 -7.17 8.74
CA GLN A 50 -6.18 -7.58 8.37
C GLN A 50 -6.72 -8.64 9.34
N ARG A 51 -5.96 -9.72 9.58
CA ARG A 51 -6.38 -10.76 10.53
C ARG A 51 -6.61 -10.19 11.93
N ARG A 52 -5.79 -9.24 12.37
CA ARG A 52 -5.95 -8.59 13.68
C ARG A 52 -7.18 -7.72 13.77
N LEU A 53 -7.51 -6.97 12.70
CA LEU A 53 -8.75 -6.22 12.60
C LEU A 53 -9.96 -7.15 12.75
N GLU A 54 -9.96 -8.29 12.05
CA GLU A 54 -11.05 -9.28 12.09
C GLU A 54 -11.15 -10.00 13.44
N SER A 55 -10.04 -10.20 14.14
CA SER A 55 -10.00 -10.91 15.43
C SER A 55 -10.46 -10.08 16.64
N GLY A 56 -10.70 -8.78 16.47
CA GLY A 56 -10.98 -7.87 17.60
C GLY A 56 -9.74 -7.55 18.45
N PHE A 57 -8.53 -7.68 17.89
CA PHE A 57 -7.27 -7.36 18.57
C PHE A 57 -7.14 -5.88 18.92
N PHE A 58 -7.70 -5.00 18.08
CA PHE A 58 -7.65 -3.56 18.27
C PHE A 58 -8.90 -3.07 19.01
N GLU A 59 -8.70 -2.11 19.92
CA GLU A 59 -9.78 -1.45 20.66
C GLU A 59 -10.74 -0.70 19.73
N ASP A 60 -10.20 0.00 18.72
CA ASP A 60 -10.96 0.62 17.65
C ASP A 60 -10.48 0.10 16.28
N PRO A 61 -11.09 -0.99 15.76
CA PRO A 61 -10.69 -1.56 14.48
C PRO A 61 -11.01 -0.63 13.30
N ILE A 62 -12.08 0.17 13.38
CA ILE A 62 -12.46 1.09 12.29
C ILE A 62 -11.44 2.21 12.15
N TRP A 63 -11.02 2.80 13.27
CA TRP A 63 -9.97 3.81 13.26
C TRP A 63 -8.63 3.20 12.83
N MET A 64 -8.29 2.01 13.33
CA MET A 64 -7.04 1.35 12.97
C MET A 64 -6.95 1.03 11.47
N GLU A 65 -8.05 0.58 10.85
CA GLU A 65 -8.08 0.35 9.40
C GLU A 65 -7.79 1.65 8.64
N ARG A 66 -8.40 2.78 9.04
CA ARG A 66 -8.13 4.09 8.41
C ARG A 66 -6.66 4.50 8.52
N VAL A 67 -6.02 4.20 9.65
CA VAL A 67 -4.58 4.46 9.85
C VAL A 67 -3.74 3.59 8.91
N LEU A 68 -4.04 2.30 8.83
CA LEU A 68 -3.32 1.34 7.98
C LEU A 68 -3.45 1.70 6.49
N VAL A 69 -4.67 2.01 6.04
CA VAL A 69 -4.94 2.47 4.67
C VAL A 69 -4.26 3.80 4.40
N GLY A 70 -4.32 4.75 5.34
CA GLY A 70 -3.61 6.02 5.27
C GLY A 70 -2.11 5.84 5.06
N PHE A 71 -1.47 5.01 5.88
CA PHE A 71 -0.04 4.70 5.77
C PHE A 71 0.30 4.04 4.42
N ALA A 72 -0.51 3.08 3.96
CA ALA A 72 -0.32 2.45 2.67
C ALA A 72 -0.39 3.46 1.50
N ARG A 73 -1.32 4.43 1.54
CA ARG A 73 -1.40 5.50 0.54
C ARG A 73 -0.11 6.33 0.49
N TYR A 74 0.45 6.71 1.64
CA TYR A 74 1.74 7.42 1.69
C TYR A 74 2.87 6.57 1.10
N TYR A 75 2.94 5.29 1.47
CA TYR A 75 3.92 4.36 0.93
C TYR A 75 3.84 4.26 -0.61
N PHE A 76 2.64 4.07 -1.16
CA PHE A 76 2.48 3.97 -2.61
C PHE A 76 2.84 5.26 -3.33
N LYS A 77 2.54 6.42 -2.74
CA LYS A 77 2.93 7.73 -3.28
C LYS A 77 4.45 7.86 -3.35
N ALA A 78 5.15 7.56 -2.25
CA ALA A 78 6.61 7.61 -2.18
C ALA A 78 7.26 6.60 -3.15
N SER A 79 6.77 5.36 -3.18
CA SER A 79 7.28 4.31 -4.06
C SER A 79 7.07 4.64 -5.55
N THR A 80 5.92 5.21 -5.90
CA THR A 80 5.64 5.66 -7.27
C THR A 80 6.55 6.84 -7.66
N ALA A 81 6.75 7.82 -6.76
CA ALA A 81 7.66 8.94 -7.03
C ALA A 81 9.09 8.44 -7.28
N TYR A 82 9.58 7.51 -6.47
CA TYR A 82 10.88 6.88 -6.70
C TYR A 82 10.96 6.16 -8.06
N GLU A 83 9.91 5.43 -8.44
CA GLU A 83 9.84 4.73 -9.72
C GLU A 83 9.79 5.65 -10.94
N THR A 84 9.21 6.85 -10.82
CA THR A 84 9.10 7.83 -11.90
C THR A 84 10.23 8.87 -11.91
N GLY A 85 11.15 8.82 -10.94
CA GLY A 85 12.23 9.80 -10.80
C GLY A 85 11.74 11.16 -10.28
N GLU A 86 10.56 11.21 -9.66
CA GLU A 86 10.02 12.40 -9.01
C GLU A 86 10.54 12.51 -7.56
N SER A 87 10.52 13.73 -7.00
CA SER A 87 10.84 13.92 -5.57
C SER A 87 9.79 13.23 -4.70
N CYS A 88 10.26 12.54 -3.65
CA CYS A 88 9.36 12.06 -2.61
C CYS A 88 8.67 13.28 -1.96
N PRO A 89 7.34 13.28 -1.86
CA PRO A 89 6.56 14.37 -1.26
C PRO A 89 6.56 14.35 0.27
#